data_AF-A0A3R6IF99-F1
#
_entry.id   AF-A0A3R6IF99-F1
#
_cell.length_a   1.000
_cell.length_b   1.000
_cell.length_c   1.000
_cell.angle_alpha   90.00
_cell.angle_beta   90.00
_cell.angle_gamma   90.00
#
_symmetry.space_group_name_H-M   'P 1'
#
loop_
_entity.id
_entity.type
_entity.pdbx_description
1 polymer ?
#
loop_
_entity_poly.entity_id
_entity_poly.type
_entity_poly.pdbx_seq_one_letter_code
_entity_poly.pdbx_strand_id
1 'polypeptide(L)'
;MGEIADSLISGEFDYITGEYLGEAIGFPRTRSYGKRNAPPIIKKPSSKANVCISNMCKDRGFSNHEKVELVAKFLHSKGHKQLPNLSQQYKIIHSQYKNDFRKFLIEQVKQRNNGRTF
;
A
#
# COMPACT_ATOMS: atom_id res chain seq x y z
N MET A 1 57.26 -13.74 10.03
CA MET A 1 56.86 -12.34 9.84
C MET A 1 57.44 -11.87 8.51
N GLY A 2 56.62 -11.82 7.46
CA GLY A 2 57.05 -11.50 6.09
C GLY A 2 55.97 -11.73 5.02
N GLU A 3 54.91 -12.48 5.35
CA GLU A 3 53.91 -12.96 4.37
C GLU A 3 53.09 -11.84 3.70
N ILE A 4 52.89 -10.69 4.35
CA ILE A 4 52.10 -9.58 3.79
C ILE A 4 52.91 -8.76 2.77
N ALA A 5 54.24 -8.71 2.91
CA ALA A 5 55.09 -7.92 2.02
C ALA A 5 55.28 -8.58 0.65
N ASP A 6 55.40 -9.91 0.61
CA ASP A 6 55.50 -10.66 -0.64
C ASP A 6 54.18 -10.66 -1.44
N SER A 7 53.02 -10.71 -0.77
CA SER A 7 51.70 -10.63 -1.44
C SER A 7 51.36 -9.25 -2.03
N LEU A 8 52.03 -8.19 -1.58
CA LEU A 8 51.92 -6.83 -2.14
C LEU A 8 52.72 -6.67 -3.44
N ILE A 9 53.88 -7.35 -3.53
CA ILE A 9 54.74 -7.33 -4.72
C ILE A 9 54.22 -8.28 -5.81
N SER A 10 53.54 -9.37 -5.43
CA SER A 10 52.98 -10.36 -6.35
C SER A 10 51.68 -9.92 -7.06
N GLY A 11 51.10 -8.78 -6.69
CA GLY A 11 49.86 -8.26 -7.28
C GLY A 11 48.58 -8.92 -6.76
N GLU A 12 48.65 -9.65 -5.65
CA GLU A 12 47.53 -10.36 -5.03
C GLU A 12 46.63 -9.44 -4.17
N PHE A 13 47.15 -8.27 -3.81
CA PHE A 13 46.43 -7.21 -3.10
C PHE A 13 46.51 -5.89 -3.87
N ASP A 14 45.42 -5.14 -3.89
CA ASP A 14 45.38 -3.78 -4.45
C ASP A 14 46.08 -2.81 -3.50
N TYR A 15 47.16 -2.17 -3.97
CA TYR A 15 47.96 -1.20 -3.22
C TYR A 15 47.19 0.08 -2.86
N ILE A 16 46.14 0.43 -3.62
CA ILE A 16 45.40 1.69 -3.42
C ILE A 16 44.31 1.53 -2.34
N THR A 17 43.61 0.40 -2.35
CA THR A 17 42.47 0.14 -1.45
C THR A 17 42.80 -0.82 -0.31
N GLY A 18 43.90 -1.57 -0.41
CA GLY A 18 44.27 -2.62 0.53
C GLY A 18 43.39 -3.88 0.43
N GLU A 19 42.58 -4.01 -0.62
CA GLU A 19 41.69 -5.16 -0.82
C GLU A 19 42.39 -6.33 -1.51
N TYR A 20 42.04 -7.55 -1.09
CA TYR A 20 42.56 -8.79 -1.68
C TYR A 20 41.91 -9.04 -3.05
N LEU A 21 42.74 -9.22 -4.09
CA LEU A 21 42.33 -9.42 -5.49
C LEU A 21 42.32 -10.91 -5.92
N GLY A 22 42.70 -11.83 -5.03
CA GLY A 22 42.72 -13.26 -5.31
C GLY A 22 41.32 -13.89 -5.47
N GLU A 23 41.28 -15.13 -5.96
CA GLU A 23 40.05 -15.89 -6.17
C GLU A 23 39.19 -15.98 -4.90
N ALA A 24 37.86 -15.88 -5.07
CA ALA A 24 36.92 -15.83 -3.96
C ALA A 24 36.96 -17.12 -3.13
N ILE A 25 37.71 -17.11 -2.03
CA ILE A 25 37.71 -18.19 -1.05
C ILE A 25 36.32 -18.21 -0.41
N GLY A 26 35.54 -19.25 -0.71
CA GLY A 26 34.12 -19.41 -0.41
C GLY A 26 33.76 -19.55 1.08
N PHE A 27 34.17 -18.61 1.92
CA PHE A 27 33.60 -18.47 3.25
C PHE A 27 32.20 -17.88 3.11
N PRO A 28 31.14 -18.55 3.60
CA PRO A 28 29.80 -18.03 3.51
C PRO A 28 29.72 -16.77 4.38
N ARG A 29 29.72 -15.59 3.73
CA ARG A 29 29.29 -14.35 4.38
C ARG A 29 27.83 -14.58 4.77
N THR A 30 27.58 -14.85 6.05
CA THR A 30 26.24 -14.88 6.63
C THR A 30 25.63 -13.49 6.48
N ARG A 31 25.04 -13.21 5.32
CA ARG A 31 24.07 -12.12 5.16
C ARG A 31 22.80 -12.57 5.86
N SER A 32 22.80 -12.55 7.19
CA SER A 32 21.55 -12.54 7.93
C SER A 32 20.86 -11.22 7.61
N TYR A 33 19.95 -11.24 6.63
CA TYR A 33 18.97 -10.17 6.50
C TYR A 33 18.21 -10.12 7.82
N GLY A 34 18.54 -9.17 8.68
CA GLY A 34 17.79 -8.89 9.89
C GLY A 34 16.34 -8.68 9.46
N LYS A 35 15.48 -9.63 9.83
CA LYS A 35 14.03 -9.52 9.69
C LYS A 35 13.68 -8.16 10.30
N ARG A 36 13.19 -7.21 9.49
CA ARG A 36 12.85 -5.87 9.99
C ARG A 36 11.82 -6.06 11.11
N ASN A 37 12.27 -5.96 12.36
CA ASN A 37 11.43 -5.77 13.53
C ASN A 37 10.90 -4.33 13.48
N ALA A 38 10.17 -3.99 12.42
CA ALA A 38 9.40 -2.77 12.42
C ALA A 38 8.35 -2.93 13.53
N PRO A 39 8.25 -1.98 14.48
CA PRO A 39 7.16 -2.01 15.45
C PRO A 39 5.83 -2.12 14.68
N PRO A 40 4.84 -2.85 15.22
CA PRO A 40 3.55 -2.98 14.55
C PRO A 40 3.09 -1.58 14.18
N ILE A 41 2.83 -1.36 12.89
CA ILE A 41 2.29 -0.08 12.42
C ILE A 41 0.93 0.06 13.11
N ILE A 42 0.91 0.80 14.23
CA ILE A 42 -0.30 1.16 14.94
C ILE A 42 -1.05 2.09 14.00
N LYS A 43 -1.88 1.49 13.14
CA LYS A 43 -2.73 2.24 12.22
C LYS A 43 -3.61 3.13 13.09
N LYS A 44 -3.55 4.44 12.88
CA LYS A 44 -4.42 5.41 13.54
C LYS A 44 -5.86 4.90 13.51
N PRO A 45 -6.64 5.06 14.60
CA PRO A 45 -8.01 4.58 14.62
C PRO A 45 -8.74 5.12 13.40
N SER A 46 -9.29 4.20 12.61
CA SER A 46 -10.03 4.56 11.40
C SER A 46 -11.19 5.48 11.79
N SER A 47 -11.35 6.60 11.09
CA SER A 47 -12.40 7.56 11.45
C SER A 47 -13.79 6.89 11.39
N LYS A 48 -14.72 7.32 12.26
CA LYS A 48 -16.10 6.78 12.29
C LYS A 48 -16.76 6.78 10.90
N ALA A 49 -16.50 7.80 10.11
CA ALA A 49 -16.93 7.90 8.72
C ALA A 49 -16.31 6.81 7.83
N ASN A 50 -15.00 6.60 7.91
CA ASN A 50 -14.31 5.56 7.13
C ASN A 50 -14.85 4.16 7.44
N VAL A 51 -15.08 3.86 8.72
CA VAL A 51 -15.65 2.56 9.16
C VAL A 51 -17.06 2.41 8.62
N CYS A 52 -17.92 3.42 8.81
CA CYS A 52 -19.31 3.37 8.36
C CYS A 52 -19.43 3.19 6.83
N ILE A 53 -18.70 3.99 6.05
CA ILE A 53 -18.68 3.90 4.58
C ILE A 53 -18.12 2.54 4.14
N SER A 54 -17.04 2.07 4.77
CA SER A 54 -16.45 0.77 4.42
C SER A 54 -17.40 -0.38 4.71
N ASN A 55 -18.11 -0.36 5.84
CA ASN A 55 -19.11 -1.39 6.17
C ASN A 55 -20.28 -1.35 5.17
N MET A 56 -20.83 -0.17 4.89
CA MET A 56 -21.93 -0.02 3.92
C MET A 56 -21.60 -0.54 2.51
N CYS A 57 -20.32 -0.49 2.10
CA CYS A 57 -19.86 -1.05 0.84
C CYS A 57 -19.60 -2.56 0.94
N LYS A 58 -18.97 -3.02 2.03
CA LYS A 58 -18.68 -4.44 2.27
C LYS A 58 -19.94 -5.29 2.41
N ASP A 59 -20.96 -4.79 3.12
CA ASP A 59 -22.24 -5.47 3.33
C ASP A 59 -22.98 -5.76 2.01
N ARG A 60 -22.57 -5.09 0.92
CA ARG A 60 -23.13 -5.21 -0.42
C ARG A 60 -22.20 -5.89 -1.42
N GLY A 61 -21.06 -6.41 -0.96
CA GLY A 61 -20.11 -7.14 -1.79
C GLY A 61 -19.25 -6.26 -2.70
N PHE A 62 -19.05 -4.98 -2.37
CA PHE A 62 -18.12 -4.11 -3.09
C PHE A 62 -16.70 -4.24 -2.52
N SER A 63 -15.73 -4.36 -3.42
CA SER A 63 -14.30 -4.34 -3.13
C SER A 63 -13.83 -2.96 -2.70
N ASN A 64 -12.60 -2.88 -2.16
CA ASN A 64 -12.01 -1.60 -1.75
C ASN A 64 -11.79 -0.64 -2.92
N HIS A 65 -11.49 -1.17 -4.12
CA HIS A 65 -11.31 -0.36 -5.33
C HIS A 65 -12.66 0.24 -5.78
N GLU A 66 -13.68 -0.61 -5.92
CA GLU A 66 -15.05 -0.18 -6.29
C GLU A 66 -15.60 0.84 -5.30
N LYS A 67 -15.32 0.69 -4.00
CA LYS A 67 -15.72 1.69 -2.99
C LYS A 67 -15.21 3.09 -3.31
N VAL A 68 -13.94 3.23 -3.71
CA VAL A 68 -13.35 4.54 -4.03
C VAL A 68 -14.02 5.13 -5.26
N GLU A 69 -14.25 4.30 -6.28
CA GLU A 69 -14.91 4.70 -7.51
C GLU A 69 -16.38 5.11 -7.29
N LEU A 70 -17.13 4.36 -6.51
CA LEU A 70 -18.53 4.64 -6.16
C LEU A 70 -18.68 5.93 -5.38
N VAL A 71 -17.75 6.19 -4.46
CA VAL A 71 -17.72 7.43 -3.68
C VAL A 71 -17.43 8.63 -4.57
N ALA A 72 -16.47 8.51 -5.50
CA ALA A 72 -16.17 9.54 -6.47
C ALA A 72 -17.37 9.80 -7.40
N LYS A 73 -17.97 8.75 -7.97
CA LYS A 73 -19.18 8.83 -8.82
C LYS A 73 -20.34 9.51 -8.10
N PHE A 74 -20.57 9.16 -6.83
CA PHE A 74 -21.63 9.76 -6.03
C PHE A 74 -21.38 11.25 -5.74
N LEU A 75 -20.16 11.63 -5.42
CA LEU A 75 -19.84 13.04 -5.17
C LEU A 75 -19.86 13.88 -6.45
N HIS A 76 -19.45 13.31 -7.58
CA HIS A 76 -19.61 13.94 -8.89
C HIS A 76 -21.09 14.16 -9.23
N SER A 77 -21.97 13.19 -8.96
CA SER A 77 -23.42 13.35 -9.20
C SER A 77 -24.07 14.40 -8.31
N LYS A 78 -23.47 14.70 -7.15
CA LYS A 78 -23.87 15.81 -6.27
C LYS A 78 -23.28 17.17 -6.66
N GLY A 79 -22.46 17.24 -7.72
CA GLY A 79 -21.91 18.49 -8.25
C GLY A 79 -20.51 18.87 -7.73
N HIS A 80 -19.82 17.98 -7.02
CA HIS A 80 -18.44 18.24 -6.60
C HIS A 80 -17.48 18.08 -7.79
N LYS A 81 -17.09 19.20 -8.41
CA LYS A 81 -16.15 19.24 -9.56
C LYS A 81 -14.71 18.88 -9.19
N GLN A 82 -14.27 19.22 -7.98
CA GLN A 82 -12.98 18.81 -7.43
C GLN A 82 -13.22 18.01 -6.15
N LEU A 83 -12.72 16.78 -6.14
CA LEU A 83 -12.89 15.90 -5.00
C LEU A 83 -11.80 16.19 -3.95
N PRO A 84 -12.18 16.47 -2.69
CA PRO A 84 -11.21 16.59 -1.60
C PRO A 84 -10.56 15.23 -1.31
N ASN A 85 -9.62 15.18 -0.35
CA ASN A 85 -8.97 13.92 0.01
C ASN A 85 -9.99 12.84 0.42
N LEU A 86 -9.69 11.56 0.16
CA LEU A 86 -10.62 10.44 0.37
C LEU A 86 -11.24 10.41 1.78
N SER A 87 -10.47 10.76 2.81
CA SER A 87 -11.01 10.83 4.18
C SER A 87 -12.03 11.96 4.35
N GLN A 88 -11.87 13.09 3.68
CA GLN A 88 -12.84 14.19 3.69
C GLN A 88 -14.09 13.83 2.88
N GLN A 89 -13.93 13.16 1.73
CA GLN A 89 -15.06 12.62 0.96
C GLN A 89 -15.95 11.73 1.84
N TYR A 90 -15.36 10.81 2.60
CA TYR A 90 -16.10 9.94 3.51
C TYR A 90 -16.80 10.72 4.64
N LYS A 91 -16.18 11.77 5.16
CA LYS A 91 -16.80 12.64 6.18
C LYS A 91 -18.01 13.40 5.61
N ILE A 92 -17.90 13.95 4.40
CA ILE A 92 -19.00 14.65 3.71
C ILE A 92 -20.18 13.70 3.52
N ILE A 93 -19.92 12.51 2.96
CA ILE A 93 -20.98 11.52 2.74
C ILE A 93 -21.60 11.09 4.07
N HIS A 94 -20.79 10.77 5.07
CA HIS A 94 -21.29 10.33 6.37
C HIS A 94 -22.12 11.41 7.08
N SER A 95 -21.75 12.69 6.95
CA SER A 95 -22.41 13.80 7.63
C SER A 95 -23.67 14.29 6.94
N GLN A 96 -23.65 14.41 5.60
CA GLN A 96 -24.70 15.11 4.85
C GLN A 96 -25.55 14.17 4.00
N TYR A 97 -24.94 13.12 3.44
CA TYR A 97 -25.55 12.30 2.39
C TYR A 97 -25.66 10.82 2.75
N LYS A 98 -25.66 10.47 4.04
CA LYS A 98 -25.58 9.07 4.49
C LYS A 98 -26.69 8.20 3.90
N ASN A 99 -27.93 8.69 3.95
CA ASN A 99 -29.09 7.95 3.46
C ASN A 99 -29.16 7.93 1.92
N ASP A 100 -28.81 9.03 1.27
CA ASP A 100 -28.74 9.11 -0.19
C ASP A 100 -27.69 8.16 -0.75
N PHE A 101 -26.51 8.12 -0.15
CA PHE A 101 -25.46 7.19 -0.52
C PHE A 101 -25.89 5.75 -0.28
N ARG A 102 -26.63 5.49 0.80
CA ARG A 102 -27.23 4.16 1.04
C ARG A 102 -28.19 3.76 -0.09
N LYS A 103 -29.04 4.67 -0.57
CA LYS A 103 -29.96 4.41 -1.71
C LYS A 103 -29.18 4.19 -3.00
N PHE A 104 -28.21 5.05 -3.29
CA PHE A 104 -27.32 4.93 -4.46
C PHE A 104 -26.64 3.55 -4.52
N LEU A 105 -26.09 3.08 -3.40
CA LEU A 105 -25.47 1.76 -3.35
C LEU A 105 -26.46 0.60 -3.61
N ILE A 106 -27.75 0.74 -3.25
CA ILE A 106 -28.78 -0.27 -3.57
C ILE A 106 -29.05 -0.28 -5.08
N GLU A 107 -29.14 0.88 -5.70
CA GLU A 107 -29.33 1.00 -7.15
C GLU A 107 -28.15 0.40 -7.92
N GLN A 108 -26.92 0.64 -7.47
CA GLN A 108 -25.72 0.05 -8.09
C GLN A 108 -25.72 -1.49 -8.00
N VAL A 109 -26.18 -2.07 -6.89
CA VAL A 109 -26.35 -3.53 -6.79
C VAL A 109 -27.42 -4.05 -7.74
N LYS A 110 -28.56 -3.35 -7.86
CA LYS A 110 -29.62 -3.72 -8.82
C LYS A 110 -29.11 -3.69 -10.28
N GLN A 111 -28.38 -2.64 -10.66
CA GLN A 111 -27.79 -2.53 -11.99
C GLN A 111 -26.80 -3.69 -12.27
N ARG A 112 -25.97 -4.04 -11.29
CA ARG A 112 -25.03 -5.17 -11.40
C ARG A 112 -25.74 -6.51 -11.63
N ASN A 113 -26.90 -6.72 -11.00
CA ASN A 113 -27.67 -7.95 -11.16
C ASN A 113 -28.40 -8.00 -12.51
N ASN A 114 -28.95 -6.87 -12.98
CA ASN A 114 -29.61 -6.80 -14.28
C ASN A 114 -28.63 -6.91 -15.46
N GLY A 115 -27.37 -6.51 -15.29
CA GLY A 115 -26.33 -6.67 -16.33
C GLY A 115 -25.76 -8.10 -16.45
N ARG A 116 -26.15 -9.01 -15.55
CA ARG A 116 -25.70 -10.42 -15.54
C ARG A 116 -26.71 -11.40 -16.14
N THR A 117 -27.88 -10.92 -16.55
CA THR A 117 -28.90 -11.72 -17.24
C THR A 117 -28.73 -11.61 -18.75
N PHE A 118 -27.67 -12.22 -19.30
CA PHE A 118 -27.55 -12.59 -20.72
C PHE A 118 -26.64 -13.80 -20.84
#